data_AF-A0A7C9DNE8-F1
#
_entry.id   AF-A0A7C9DNE8-F1
#
_cell.length_a   1.000
_cell.length_b   1.000
_cell.length_c   1.000
_cell.angle_alpha   90.00
_cell.angle_beta   90.00
_cell.angle_gamma   90.00
#
_symmetry.space_group_name_H-M   'P 1'
#
loop_
_entity.id
_entity.type
_entity.pdbx_description
1 polymer ?
#
loop_
_entity_poly.entity_id
_entity_poly.type
_entity_poly.pdbx_seq_one_letter_code
_entity_poly.pdbx_strand_id
1 'polypeptide(L)'
;MQVVEVFSGSFIPNSYDKMANQLLRRIYGWLRRFIFHVLSVGPLPNHIAFIMDGNRRYARKKKLPETEGYRIGFFALMSILKYCHELGIKHITIFAFSIDNFRRRPEEVQFIMDLMHEKMQGLLEDGNFAKRYGVRVSFVGNLKLLSEKLRATALKAMEATAENTEIVLKVCMAYTAIDEIVHAVEESCHEKWEKGTQVTGAKLESPNPVIKLREIEKKMYISVAHNPDILIRTSGETRLSNFILWQTQSCLLYSPAALWPELGLRHLVWAVLNFQRHYHYLEKMKKQS
;
A
#
# COMPACT_ATOMS: atom_id res chain seq x y z
N MET A 1 15.44 16.15 -6.82
CA MET A 1 15.18 17.01 -7.99
C MET A 1 14.23 16.25 -8.91
N GLN A 2 12.94 16.31 -8.62
CA GLN A 2 11.84 15.78 -9.45
C GLN A 2 10.57 16.25 -8.75
N VAL A 3 10.14 17.48 -9.06
CA VAL A 3 8.77 18.04 -9.08
C VAL A 3 8.98 19.56 -9.29
N VAL A 4 9.50 19.96 -10.45
CA VAL A 4 9.34 21.31 -11.03
C VAL A 4 9.66 21.14 -12.52
N GLU A 5 8.65 20.99 -13.36
CA GLU A 5 8.69 21.36 -14.79
C GLU A 5 7.30 21.14 -15.39
N VAL A 6 6.33 21.88 -14.86
CA VAL A 6 5.11 22.23 -15.59
C VAL A 6 4.87 23.69 -15.21
N PHE A 7 4.74 24.57 -16.22
CA PHE A 7 4.60 26.03 -16.14
C PHE A 7 5.90 26.87 -16.26
N SER A 8 6.48 26.89 -17.45
CA SER A 8 6.92 28.13 -18.12
C SER A 8 7.06 27.87 -19.63
N GLY A 9 6.74 28.87 -20.44
CA GLY A 9 6.62 28.75 -21.89
C GLY A 9 7.92 28.36 -22.61
N SER A 10 7.73 27.66 -23.73
CA SER A 10 8.63 27.59 -24.89
C SER A 10 10.13 27.65 -24.61
N PHE A 11 10.70 26.55 -24.11
CA PHE A 11 12.11 26.24 -24.29
C PHE A 11 12.20 24.97 -25.11
N ILE A 12 12.62 25.09 -26.38
CA ILE A 12 13.04 23.92 -27.16
C ILE A 12 14.36 23.46 -26.54
N PRO A 13 14.45 22.28 -25.89
CA PRO A 13 15.68 21.88 -25.22
C PRO A 13 16.78 21.69 -26.26
N ASN A 14 17.92 22.35 -26.06
CA ASN A 14 19.08 22.25 -26.96
C ASN A 14 19.56 20.78 -27.01
N SER A 15 20.16 20.33 -28.12
CA SER A 15 20.54 18.91 -28.28
C SER A 15 21.53 18.43 -27.20
N TYR A 16 22.38 19.35 -26.72
CA TYR A 16 23.30 19.14 -25.61
C TYR A 16 22.59 18.91 -24.27
N ASP A 17 21.51 19.64 -23.98
CA ASP A 17 20.71 19.45 -22.76
C ASP A 17 20.01 18.09 -22.77
N LYS A 18 19.55 17.64 -23.93
CA LYS A 18 18.97 16.30 -24.09
C LYS A 18 20.01 15.21 -23.85
N MET A 19 21.22 15.36 -24.39
CA MET A 19 22.31 14.41 -24.23
C MET A 19 22.81 14.35 -22.77
N ALA A 20 23.00 15.50 -22.14
CA ALA A 20 23.39 15.60 -20.73
C ALA A 20 22.34 14.97 -19.81
N ASN A 21 21.05 15.27 -20.03
CA ASN A 21 19.95 14.64 -19.29
C ASN A 21 19.89 13.13 -19.50
N GLN A 22 20.17 12.64 -20.71
CA GLN A 22 20.21 11.20 -20.97
C GLN A 22 21.39 10.53 -20.24
N LEU A 23 22.57 11.14 -20.24
CA LEU A 23 23.73 10.64 -19.51
C LEU A 23 23.48 10.61 -18.00
N LEU A 24 22.95 11.69 -17.42
CA LEU A 24 22.60 11.75 -16.00
C LEU A 24 21.58 10.66 -15.62
N ARG A 25 20.57 10.41 -16.46
CA ARG A 25 19.60 9.32 -16.24
C ARG A 25 20.27 7.94 -16.28
N ARG A 26 21.27 7.72 -17.14
CA ARG A 26 22.03 6.47 -17.20
C ARG A 26 22.89 6.28 -15.95
N ILE A 27 23.61 7.32 -15.52
CA ILE A 27 24.42 7.29 -14.30
C ILE A 27 23.54 7.03 -13.08
N TYR A 28 22.42 7.75 -12.94
CA TYR A 28 21.48 7.54 -11.85
C TYR A 28 20.88 6.14 -11.86
N GLY A 29 20.54 5.61 -13.04
CA GLY A 29 20.06 4.24 -13.21
C GLY A 29 21.10 3.20 -12.80
N TRP A 30 22.36 3.40 -13.17
CA TRP A 30 23.46 2.52 -12.79
C TRP A 30 23.70 2.55 -11.28
N LEU A 31 23.80 3.74 -10.68
CA LEU A 31 23.99 3.90 -9.24
C LEU A 31 22.84 3.27 -8.45
N ARG A 32 21.59 3.43 -8.91
CA ARG A 32 20.43 2.80 -8.29
C ARG A 32 20.53 1.28 -8.31
N ARG A 33 20.87 0.69 -9.46
CA ARG A 33 21.04 -0.77 -9.59
C ARG A 33 22.18 -1.28 -8.72
N PHE A 34 23.29 -0.54 -8.65
CA PHE A 34 24.40 -0.86 -7.77
C PHE A 34 23.98 -0.88 -6.29
N ILE A 35 23.26 0.16 -5.84
CA ILE A 35 22.73 0.23 -4.47
C ILE A 35 21.79 -0.96 -4.19
N PHE A 36 20.88 -1.28 -5.11
CA PHE A 36 19.96 -2.41 -4.95
C PHE A 36 20.70 -3.75 -4.91
N HIS A 37 21.73 -3.92 -5.73
CA HIS A 37 22.57 -5.11 -5.67
C HIS A 37 23.25 -5.26 -4.30
N VAL A 38 23.85 -4.17 -3.78
CA VAL A 38 24.45 -4.18 -2.44
C VAL A 38 23.42 -4.50 -1.35
N LEU A 39 22.23 -3.89 -1.40
CA LEU A 39 21.16 -4.19 -0.44
C LEU A 39 20.69 -5.65 -0.54
N SER A 40 20.63 -6.21 -1.74
CA SER A 40 20.16 -7.59 -1.97
C SER A 40 21.10 -8.67 -1.42
N VAL A 41 22.34 -8.32 -1.05
CA VAL A 41 23.25 -9.23 -0.34
C VAL A 41 22.76 -9.49 1.10
N GLY A 42 22.05 -8.53 1.70
CA GLY A 42 21.44 -8.68 3.03
C GLY A 42 20.00 -9.20 2.97
N PRO A 43 19.37 -9.46 4.14
CA PRO A 43 17.97 -9.82 4.18
C PRO A 43 17.10 -8.69 3.65
N LEU A 44 16.18 -9.02 2.75
CA LEU A 44 15.21 -8.06 2.20
C LEU A 44 13.84 -8.24 2.86
N PRO A 45 13.07 -7.16 3.06
CA PRO A 45 11.69 -7.28 3.48
C PRO A 45 10.87 -7.92 2.34
N ASN A 46 10.06 -8.92 2.67
CA ASN A 46 9.10 -9.52 1.75
C ASN A 46 7.87 -8.63 1.57
N HIS A 47 7.49 -7.90 2.63
CA HIS A 47 6.31 -7.05 2.63
C HIS A 47 6.58 -5.67 3.25
N ILE A 48 6.29 -4.60 2.51
CA ILE A 48 6.28 -3.23 3.03
C ILE A 48 4.86 -2.65 2.98
N ALA A 49 4.39 -2.13 4.12
CA ALA A 49 3.14 -1.39 4.21
C ALA A 49 3.40 0.13 4.26
N PHE A 50 2.50 0.93 3.67
CA PHE A 50 2.63 2.39 3.61
C PHE A 50 1.38 3.12 4.08
N ILE A 51 1.54 4.03 5.05
CA ILE A 51 0.57 5.09 5.36
C ILE A 51 1.00 6.34 4.59
N MET A 52 0.29 6.62 3.50
CA MET A 52 0.62 7.65 2.50
C MET A 52 0.19 9.06 2.95
N ASP A 53 0.67 9.51 4.11
CA ASP A 53 0.27 10.80 4.69
C ASP A 53 1.09 11.99 4.14
N GLY A 54 0.46 13.17 4.12
CA GLY A 54 1.10 14.44 3.77
C GLY A 54 0.73 15.03 2.42
N ASN A 55 -0.19 14.43 1.66
CA ASN A 55 -0.61 14.94 0.33
C ASN A 55 -1.09 16.39 0.38
N ARG A 56 -2.03 16.72 1.28
CA ARG A 56 -2.53 18.10 1.44
C ARG A 56 -1.45 19.07 1.93
N ARG A 57 -0.61 18.63 2.88
CA ARG A 57 0.53 19.42 3.38
C ARG A 57 1.50 19.75 2.25
N TYR A 58 1.75 18.80 1.36
CA TYR A 58 2.63 18.97 0.23
C TYR A 58 2.08 19.98 -0.77
N ALA A 59 0.79 19.86 -1.12
CA ALA A 59 0.12 20.83 -1.99
C ALA A 59 0.22 22.25 -1.43
N ARG A 60 -0.08 22.45 -0.13
CA ARG A 60 0.06 23.76 0.53
C ARG A 60 1.50 24.27 0.51
N LYS A 61 2.47 23.41 0.82
CA LYS A 61 3.92 23.74 0.74
C LYS A 61 4.33 24.19 -0.66
N LYS A 62 3.71 23.64 -1.70
CA LYS A 62 3.95 23.97 -3.12
C LYS A 62 3.01 25.04 -3.68
N LYS A 63 2.14 25.63 -2.87
CA LYS A 63 1.11 26.60 -3.29
C LYS A 63 0.19 26.06 -4.41
N LEU A 64 -0.11 24.76 -4.36
CA LEU A 64 -1.02 24.08 -5.28
C LEU A 64 -2.38 23.82 -4.60
N PRO A 65 -3.46 23.62 -5.37
CA PRO A 65 -4.72 23.10 -4.84
C PRO A 65 -4.49 21.79 -4.08
N GLU A 66 -5.19 21.59 -2.95
CA GLU A 66 -5.00 20.41 -2.10
C GLU A 66 -5.23 19.08 -2.84
N THR A 67 -6.15 19.10 -3.80
CA THR A 67 -6.50 17.99 -4.69
C THR A 67 -5.32 17.54 -5.54
N GLU A 68 -4.48 18.46 -6.02
CA GLU A 68 -3.29 18.15 -6.82
C GLU A 68 -2.24 17.38 -5.99
N GLY A 69 -2.22 17.58 -4.67
CA GLY A 69 -1.38 16.80 -3.76
C GLY A 69 -1.64 15.29 -3.87
N TYR A 70 -2.88 14.87 -4.08
CA TYR A 70 -3.23 13.45 -4.25
C TYR A 70 -2.79 12.89 -5.60
N ARG A 71 -2.87 13.67 -6.67
CA ARG A 71 -2.36 13.29 -8.00
C ARG A 71 -0.85 13.08 -7.98
N ILE A 72 -0.11 14.00 -7.38
CA ILE A 72 1.34 13.86 -7.20
C ILE A 72 1.66 12.68 -6.28
N GLY A 73 0.86 12.48 -5.23
CA GLY A 73 0.93 11.29 -4.38
C GLY A 73 0.76 9.98 -5.15
N PHE A 74 -0.11 9.93 -6.15
CA PHE A 74 -0.23 8.75 -7.01
C PHE A 74 1.06 8.52 -7.82
N PHE A 75 1.70 9.54 -8.38
CA PHE A 75 2.99 9.37 -9.07
C PHE A 75 4.11 8.91 -8.14
N ALA A 76 4.09 9.34 -6.87
CA ALA A 76 5.00 8.82 -5.86
C ALA A 76 4.78 7.32 -5.60
N LEU A 77 3.52 6.86 -5.53
CA LEU A 77 3.18 5.43 -5.44
C LEU A 77 3.78 4.64 -6.61
N MET A 78 3.59 5.09 -7.85
CA MET A 78 4.13 4.41 -9.04
C MET A 78 5.66 4.29 -8.99
N SER A 79 6.32 5.35 -8.52
CA SER A 79 7.78 5.36 -8.36
C SER A 79 8.24 4.37 -7.28
N ILE A 80 7.55 4.31 -6.15
CA ILE A 80 7.84 3.37 -5.07
C ILE A 80 7.59 1.92 -5.51
N LEU A 81 6.46 1.64 -6.17
CA LEU A 81 6.17 0.30 -6.71
C LEU A 81 7.28 -0.18 -7.66
N LYS A 82 7.76 0.71 -8.54
CA LYS A 82 8.90 0.42 -9.42
C LYS A 82 10.17 0.11 -8.63
N TYR A 83 10.49 0.89 -7.60
CA TYR A 83 11.68 0.64 -6.78
C TYR A 83 11.57 -0.66 -5.99
N CYS A 84 10.39 -0.98 -5.46
CA CYS A 84 10.12 -2.25 -4.81
C CYS A 84 10.30 -3.42 -5.78
N HIS A 85 9.76 -3.32 -7.00
CA HIS A 85 9.96 -4.32 -8.06
C HIS A 85 11.45 -4.54 -8.36
N GLU A 86 12.19 -3.47 -8.63
CA GLU A 86 13.62 -3.54 -8.96
C GLU A 86 14.48 -4.07 -7.80
N LEU A 87 14.03 -3.91 -6.55
CA LEU A 87 14.71 -4.45 -5.37
C LEU A 87 14.27 -5.89 -5.03
N GLY A 88 13.21 -6.41 -5.66
CA GLY A 88 12.69 -7.76 -5.41
C GLY A 88 11.68 -7.88 -4.25
N ILE A 89 11.07 -6.76 -3.83
CA ILE A 89 10.02 -6.75 -2.80
C ILE A 89 8.69 -7.13 -3.44
N LYS A 90 8.09 -8.23 -2.97
CA LYS A 90 6.92 -8.85 -3.61
C LYS A 90 5.58 -8.35 -3.09
N HIS A 91 5.47 -8.03 -1.81
CA HIS A 91 4.19 -7.65 -1.19
C HIS A 91 4.21 -6.18 -0.78
N ILE A 92 3.16 -5.46 -1.14
CA ILE A 92 3.01 -4.04 -0.82
C ILE A 92 1.58 -3.79 -0.38
N THR A 93 1.39 -3.19 0.79
CA THR A 93 0.06 -2.77 1.26
C THR A 93 0.03 -1.27 1.44
N ILE A 94 -0.97 -0.58 0.91
CA ILE A 94 -1.07 0.88 1.01
C ILE A 94 -2.39 1.30 1.67
N PHE A 95 -2.31 2.33 2.52
CA PHE A 95 -3.50 2.95 3.09
C PHE A 95 -4.00 4.06 2.17
N ALA A 96 -4.98 3.74 1.32
CA ALA A 96 -5.48 4.66 0.30
C ALA A 96 -6.64 5.53 0.82
N PHE A 97 -7.60 4.95 1.54
CA PHE A 97 -8.74 5.69 2.11
C PHE A 97 -9.30 5.03 3.36
N SER A 98 -9.31 5.76 4.48
CA SER A 98 -9.90 5.30 5.75
C SER A 98 -11.41 5.51 5.81
N ILE A 99 -12.14 4.69 6.57
CA ILE A 99 -13.55 4.95 6.89
C ILE A 99 -13.71 6.34 7.56
N ASP A 100 -12.77 6.73 8.43
CA ASP A 100 -12.79 8.05 9.06
C ASP A 100 -12.68 9.20 8.04
N ASN A 101 -12.16 8.94 6.83
CA ASN A 101 -12.00 9.96 5.80
C ASN A 101 -13.31 10.35 5.12
N PHE A 102 -14.40 9.57 5.29
CA PHE A 102 -15.74 9.99 4.87
C PHE A 102 -16.23 11.24 5.62
N ARG A 103 -15.68 11.55 6.80
CA ARG A 103 -16.00 12.76 7.58
C ARG A 103 -15.32 14.04 7.06
N ARG A 104 -14.52 13.95 5.99
CA ARG A 104 -13.90 15.12 5.36
C ARG A 104 -14.93 15.89 4.53
N ARG A 105 -14.52 17.05 4.02
CA ARG A 105 -15.35 17.87 3.12
C ARG A 105 -15.83 17.04 1.92
N PRO A 106 -17.12 17.08 1.56
CA PRO A 106 -17.68 16.26 0.48
C PRO A 106 -16.93 16.39 -0.85
N GLU A 107 -16.47 17.59 -1.19
CA GLU A 107 -15.73 17.85 -2.43
C GLU A 107 -14.35 17.16 -2.43
N GLU A 108 -13.70 17.08 -1.27
CA GLU A 108 -12.43 16.37 -1.11
C GLU A 108 -12.65 14.86 -1.25
N VAL A 109 -13.71 14.32 -0.62
CA VAL A 109 -14.06 12.90 -0.71
C VAL A 109 -14.37 12.53 -2.17
N GLN A 110 -15.23 13.32 -2.83
CA GLN A 110 -15.61 13.09 -4.22
C GLN A 110 -14.38 13.10 -5.14
N PHE A 111 -13.49 14.08 -4.99
CA PHE A 111 -12.25 14.14 -5.78
C PHE A 111 -11.39 12.88 -5.61
N ILE A 112 -11.23 12.37 -4.37
CA ILE A 112 -10.44 11.16 -4.12
C ILE A 112 -11.10 9.94 -4.77
N MET A 113 -12.43 9.82 -4.68
CA MET A 113 -13.17 8.71 -5.30
C MET A 113 -13.07 8.74 -6.83
N ASP A 114 -13.17 9.93 -7.44
CA ASP A 114 -13.02 10.11 -8.88
C ASP A 114 -11.59 9.78 -9.33
N LEU A 115 -10.58 10.23 -8.58
CA LEU A 115 -9.18 9.88 -8.85
C LEU A 115 -8.96 8.36 -8.74
N MET A 116 -9.51 7.70 -7.73
CA MET A 116 -9.40 6.25 -7.59
C MET A 116 -10.08 5.53 -8.76
N HIS A 117 -11.28 5.95 -9.15
CA HIS A 117 -11.98 5.40 -10.31
C HIS A 117 -11.15 5.56 -11.60
N GLU A 118 -10.61 6.76 -11.85
CA GLU A 118 -9.71 7.05 -13.00
C GLU A 118 -8.50 6.11 -13.00
N LYS A 119 -7.82 5.94 -11.86
CA LYS A 119 -6.62 5.11 -11.78
C LYS A 119 -6.91 3.61 -11.86
N MET A 120 -8.06 3.16 -11.37
CA MET A 120 -8.51 1.78 -11.56
C MET A 120 -8.85 1.49 -13.02
N GLN A 121 -9.50 2.43 -13.73
CA GLN A 121 -9.76 2.30 -15.16
C GLN A 121 -8.46 2.18 -15.96
N GLY A 122 -7.44 2.97 -15.60
CA GLY A 122 -6.11 2.86 -16.21
C GLY A 122 -5.44 1.49 -16.03
N LEU A 123 -5.87 0.66 -15.07
CA LEU A 123 -5.39 -0.73 -14.94
C LEU A 123 -6.03 -1.68 -15.96
N LEU A 124 -7.09 -1.26 -16.64
CA LEU A 124 -7.78 -2.02 -17.68
C LEU A 124 -7.25 -1.70 -19.08
N GLU A 125 -6.50 -0.60 -19.23
CA GLU A 125 -5.94 -0.16 -20.50
C GLU A 125 -4.75 -1.03 -20.93
N ASP A 126 -4.50 -1.12 -22.24
CA ASP A 126 -3.32 -1.84 -22.75
C ASP A 126 -2.00 -1.14 -22.39
N GLY A 127 -0.96 -1.94 -22.14
CA GLY A 127 0.36 -1.41 -21.77
C GLY A 127 0.41 -0.73 -20.39
N ASN A 128 -0.62 -0.91 -19.57
CA ASN A 128 -0.69 -0.31 -18.25
C ASN A 128 0.47 -0.74 -17.33
N PHE A 129 0.66 0.01 -16.26
CA PHE A 129 1.74 -0.23 -15.30
C PHE A 129 1.66 -1.60 -14.64
N ALA A 130 0.46 -2.10 -14.32
CA ALA A 130 0.31 -3.41 -13.69
C ALA A 130 0.79 -4.53 -14.62
N LYS A 131 0.43 -4.51 -15.90
CA LYS A 131 0.93 -5.48 -16.89
C LYS A 131 2.44 -5.36 -17.08
N ARG A 132 2.97 -4.13 -17.14
CA ARG A 132 4.41 -3.88 -17.35
C ARG A 132 5.30 -4.40 -16.21
N TYR A 133 4.84 -4.31 -14.97
CA TYR A 133 5.61 -4.68 -13.78
C TYR A 133 5.05 -5.92 -13.07
N GLY A 134 4.13 -6.66 -13.73
CA GLY A 134 3.50 -7.86 -13.17
C GLY A 134 2.81 -7.60 -11.81
N VAL A 135 2.09 -6.49 -11.66
CA VAL A 135 1.40 -6.14 -10.41
C VAL A 135 0.00 -6.74 -10.38
N ARG A 136 -0.26 -7.62 -9.41
CA ARG A 136 -1.59 -8.07 -9.02
C ARG A 136 -2.17 -7.13 -7.98
N VAL A 137 -3.32 -6.53 -8.27
CA VAL A 137 -3.96 -5.56 -7.38
C VAL A 137 -5.11 -6.23 -6.63
N SER A 138 -5.25 -5.93 -5.35
CA SER A 138 -6.36 -6.37 -4.50
C SER A 138 -6.85 -5.19 -3.66
N PHE A 139 -8.12 -4.81 -3.82
CA PHE A 139 -8.75 -3.79 -2.97
C PHE A 139 -9.36 -4.45 -1.75
N VAL A 140 -9.07 -3.91 -0.56
CA VAL A 140 -9.44 -4.53 0.73
C VAL A 140 -10.02 -3.50 1.68
N GLY A 141 -11.04 -3.89 2.45
CA GLY A 141 -11.82 -3.01 3.33
C GLY A 141 -13.32 -3.18 3.11
N ASN A 142 -14.13 -2.32 3.73
CA ASN A 142 -15.58 -2.37 3.61
C ASN A 142 -16.03 -1.71 2.30
N LEU A 143 -15.83 -2.42 1.18
CA LEU A 143 -16.14 -1.92 -0.17
C LEU A 143 -17.64 -1.66 -0.39
N LYS A 144 -18.52 -2.12 0.53
CA LYS A 144 -19.95 -1.82 0.50
C LYS A 144 -20.22 -0.33 0.77
N LEU A 145 -19.31 0.37 1.46
CA LEU A 145 -19.38 1.81 1.70
C LEU A 145 -19.02 2.66 0.46
N LEU A 146 -18.47 2.04 -0.58
CA LEU A 146 -18.15 2.73 -1.84
C LEU A 146 -19.37 2.74 -2.77
N SER A 147 -19.39 3.71 -3.68
CA SER A 147 -20.40 3.74 -4.74
C SER A 147 -20.34 2.47 -5.59
N GLU A 148 -21.49 2.04 -6.12
CA GLU A 148 -21.58 0.84 -6.96
C GLU A 148 -20.62 0.91 -8.15
N LYS A 149 -20.54 2.08 -8.81
CA LYS A 149 -19.62 2.35 -9.91
C LYS A 149 -18.16 2.09 -9.53
N LEU A 150 -17.71 2.60 -8.39
CA LEU A 150 -16.33 2.43 -7.93
C LEU A 150 -16.06 0.97 -7.53
N ARG A 151 -17.01 0.33 -6.82
CA ARG A 151 -16.92 -1.08 -6.44
C ARG A 151 -16.83 -2.01 -7.66
N ALA A 152 -17.66 -1.80 -8.67
CA ALA A 152 -17.63 -2.57 -9.92
C ALA A 152 -16.29 -2.40 -10.66
N THR A 153 -15.75 -1.19 -10.68
CA THR A 153 -14.44 -0.90 -11.30
C THR A 153 -13.30 -1.58 -10.54
N ALA A 154 -13.34 -1.56 -9.20
CA ALA A 154 -12.37 -2.27 -8.37
C ALA A 154 -12.36 -3.78 -8.63
N LEU A 155 -13.55 -4.40 -8.74
CA LEU A 155 -13.68 -5.84 -9.07
C LEU A 155 -13.06 -6.18 -10.43
N LYS A 156 -13.39 -5.41 -11.47
CA LYS A 156 -12.81 -5.58 -12.82
C LYS A 156 -11.29 -5.45 -12.82
N ALA A 157 -10.75 -4.48 -12.07
CA ALA A 157 -9.30 -4.29 -11.97
C ALA A 157 -8.60 -5.43 -11.23
N MET A 158 -9.24 -6.03 -10.20
CA MET A 158 -8.70 -7.22 -9.54
C MET A 158 -8.69 -8.44 -10.46
N GLU A 159 -9.74 -8.64 -11.25
CA GLU A 159 -9.83 -9.71 -12.25
C GLU A 159 -8.78 -9.54 -13.35
N ALA A 160 -8.67 -8.34 -13.93
CA ALA A 160 -7.71 -8.03 -14.99
C ALA A 160 -6.24 -8.19 -14.58
N THR A 161 -5.95 -8.18 -13.28
CA THR A 161 -4.59 -8.32 -12.74
C THR A 161 -4.36 -9.62 -11.97
N ALA A 162 -5.33 -10.54 -11.96
CA ALA A 162 -5.30 -11.73 -11.11
C ALA A 162 -4.15 -12.69 -11.41
N GLU A 163 -3.72 -12.76 -12.68
CA GLU A 163 -2.64 -13.65 -13.15
C GLU A 163 -1.24 -13.06 -12.98
N ASN A 164 -1.12 -11.79 -12.57
CA ASN A 164 0.16 -11.16 -12.33
C ASN A 164 0.81 -11.71 -11.04
N THR A 165 2.13 -11.91 -11.05
CA THR A 165 2.84 -12.61 -9.95
C THR A 165 4.08 -11.90 -9.40
N GLU A 166 4.55 -10.83 -10.06
CA GLU A 166 5.79 -10.13 -9.66
C GLU A 166 5.59 -9.30 -8.39
N ILE A 167 4.48 -8.56 -8.30
CA ILE A 167 4.10 -7.78 -7.12
C ILE A 167 2.65 -8.06 -6.76
N VAL A 168 2.36 -8.25 -5.47
CA VAL A 168 1.01 -8.22 -4.90
C VAL A 168 0.79 -6.89 -4.18
N LEU A 169 -0.04 -6.04 -4.76
CA LEU A 169 -0.43 -4.73 -4.21
C LEU A 169 -1.81 -4.82 -3.55
N LYS A 170 -1.85 -4.73 -2.22
CA LYS A 170 -3.10 -4.55 -1.46
C LYS A 170 -3.38 -3.06 -1.25
N VAL A 171 -4.57 -2.62 -1.65
CA VAL A 171 -5.01 -1.23 -1.53
C VAL A 171 -6.15 -1.16 -0.52
N CYS A 172 -5.86 -0.64 0.67
CA CYS A 172 -6.84 -0.49 1.73
C CYS A 172 -7.75 0.72 1.46
N MET A 173 -9.03 0.47 1.22
CA MET A 173 -10.04 1.48 0.87
C MET A 173 -11.31 1.25 1.67
N ALA A 174 -11.90 2.35 2.17
CA ALA A 174 -12.97 2.27 3.17
C ALA A 174 -12.59 1.28 4.29
N TYR A 175 -11.34 1.40 4.76
CA TYR A 175 -10.72 0.44 5.66
C TYR A 175 -10.38 1.10 7.00
N THR A 176 -10.61 0.38 8.10
CA THR A 176 -9.93 0.60 9.38
C THR A 176 -9.64 -0.76 10.02
N ALA A 177 -8.60 -0.85 10.85
CA ALA A 177 -8.25 -2.10 11.51
C ALA A 177 -9.33 -2.56 12.50
N ILE A 178 -10.00 -1.62 13.18
CA ILE A 178 -11.15 -1.96 14.04
C ILE A 178 -12.30 -2.56 13.21
N ASP A 179 -12.67 -1.93 12.08
CA ASP A 179 -13.71 -2.47 11.19
C ASP A 179 -13.33 -3.87 10.65
N GLU A 180 -12.06 -4.07 10.29
CA GLU A 180 -11.54 -5.38 9.87
C GLU A 180 -11.69 -6.44 10.96
N ILE A 181 -11.35 -6.13 12.21
CA ILE A 181 -11.44 -7.07 13.33
C ILE A 181 -12.91 -7.42 13.61
N VAL A 182 -13.79 -6.42 13.64
CA VAL A 182 -15.24 -6.64 13.84
C VAL A 182 -15.79 -7.53 12.73
N HIS A 183 -15.51 -7.20 11.47
CA HIS A 183 -15.91 -8.00 10.31
C HIS A 183 -15.41 -9.45 10.41
N ALA A 184 -14.13 -9.64 10.75
CA ALA A 184 -13.54 -10.97 10.83
C ALA A 184 -14.19 -11.83 11.94
N VAL A 185 -14.55 -11.21 13.07
CA VAL A 185 -15.28 -11.88 14.16
C VAL A 185 -16.70 -12.24 13.73
N GLU A 186 -17.44 -11.30 13.14
CA GLU A 186 -18.81 -11.53 12.65
C GLU A 186 -18.85 -12.67 11.62
N GLU A 187 -17.98 -12.64 10.61
CA GLU A 187 -17.89 -13.69 9.59
C GLU A 187 -17.48 -15.05 10.17
N SER A 188 -16.63 -15.06 11.21
CA SER A 188 -16.25 -16.29 11.91
C SER A 188 -17.44 -16.87 12.68
N CYS A 189 -18.24 -16.01 13.34
CA CYS A 189 -19.48 -16.42 14.01
C CYS A 189 -20.49 -16.98 13.01
N HIS A 190 -20.71 -16.29 11.89
CA HIS A 190 -21.64 -16.72 10.85
C HIS A 190 -21.27 -18.08 10.27
N GLU A 191 -19.99 -18.30 9.89
CA GLU A 191 -19.54 -19.58 9.36
C GLU A 191 -19.73 -20.74 10.36
N LYS A 192 -19.56 -20.48 11.66
CA LYS A 192 -19.81 -21.50 12.70
C LYS A 192 -21.27 -21.76 12.93
N TRP A 193 -22.10 -20.72 12.93
CA TRP A 193 -23.53 -20.87 13.11
C TRP A 193 -24.13 -21.72 11.96
N GLU A 194 -23.80 -21.41 10.71
CA GLU A 194 -24.25 -22.18 9.56
C GLU A 194 -23.83 -23.66 9.61
N LYS A 195 -22.59 -23.94 10.02
CA LYS A 195 -22.09 -25.32 10.18
C LYS A 195 -22.68 -26.03 11.40
N GLY A 196 -22.91 -25.31 12.50
CA GLY A 196 -23.48 -25.84 13.74
C GLY A 196 -24.98 -26.15 13.62
N THR A 197 -25.71 -25.41 12.78
CA THR A 197 -27.13 -25.65 12.49
C THR A 197 -27.35 -26.94 11.68
N GLN A 198 -26.31 -27.51 11.08
CA GLN A 198 -26.36 -28.84 10.43
C GLN A 198 -26.17 -30.01 11.42
N VAL A 199 -25.78 -29.75 12.68
CA VAL A 199 -25.58 -30.77 13.71
C VAL A 199 -26.66 -30.62 14.78
N THR A 200 -27.90 -30.95 14.43
CA THR A 200 -28.99 -31.10 15.40
C THR A 200 -28.74 -32.37 16.25
N GLY A 201 -28.30 -32.19 17.50
CA GLY A 201 -28.39 -33.26 18.51
C GLY A 201 -27.21 -33.47 19.46
N ALA A 202 -26.09 -32.74 19.32
CA ALA A 202 -24.96 -32.91 20.24
C ALA A 202 -24.98 -31.85 21.36
N LYS A 203 -25.08 -32.32 22.62
CA LYS A 203 -24.91 -31.52 23.84
C LYS A 203 -23.69 -30.60 23.72
N LEU A 204 -23.91 -29.32 24.02
CA LEU A 204 -22.89 -28.28 24.03
C LEU A 204 -22.00 -28.41 25.29
N GLU A 205 -21.21 -29.48 25.38
CA GLU A 205 -20.19 -29.65 26.42
C GLU A 205 -18.82 -29.58 25.75
N SER A 206 -18.21 -28.38 25.72
CA SER A 206 -16.79 -28.25 25.44
C SER A 206 -16.21 -27.02 26.15
N PRO A 207 -15.14 -27.17 26.95
CA PRO A 207 -14.43 -26.06 27.58
C PRO A 207 -13.52 -25.27 26.61
N ASN A 208 -13.53 -25.57 25.31
CA ASN A 208 -12.71 -24.89 24.31
C ASN A 208 -13.36 -23.59 23.78
N PRO A 209 -12.56 -22.55 23.42
CA PRO A 209 -13.08 -21.32 22.85
C PRO A 209 -13.86 -21.61 21.57
N VAL A 210 -15.06 -21.03 21.48
CA VAL A 210 -15.98 -21.22 20.37
C VAL A 210 -15.39 -20.71 19.06
N ILE A 211 -14.43 -19.78 19.06
CA ILE A 211 -13.74 -19.26 17.88
C ILE A 211 -12.23 -19.32 18.12
N LYS A 212 -11.48 -19.86 17.14
CA LYS A 212 -10.02 -19.97 17.15
C LYS A 212 -9.41 -18.78 16.40
N LEU A 213 -8.20 -18.38 16.80
CA LEU A 213 -7.44 -17.29 16.18
C LEU A 213 -7.36 -17.40 14.64
N ARG A 214 -7.05 -18.60 14.15
CA ARG A 214 -6.92 -18.96 12.73
C ARG A 214 -8.19 -18.67 11.92
N GLU A 215 -9.36 -18.80 12.56
CA GLU A 215 -10.66 -18.57 11.92
C GLU A 215 -10.87 -17.06 11.73
N ILE A 216 -10.50 -16.25 12.71
CA ILE A 216 -10.50 -14.78 12.60
C ILE A 216 -9.50 -14.32 11.53
N GLU A 217 -8.27 -14.80 11.58
CA GLU A 217 -7.22 -14.41 10.62
C GLU A 217 -7.58 -14.73 9.17
N LYS A 218 -8.30 -15.83 8.92
CA LYS A 218 -8.81 -16.19 7.60
C LYS A 218 -9.89 -15.23 7.09
N LYS A 219 -10.62 -14.57 7.99
CA LYS A 219 -11.72 -13.66 7.67
C LYS A 219 -11.34 -12.18 7.66
N MET A 220 -10.12 -11.84 8.07
CA MET A 220 -9.61 -10.48 7.91
C MET A 220 -9.54 -10.08 6.44
N TYR A 221 -9.80 -8.81 6.12
CA TYR A 221 -9.71 -8.31 4.75
C TYR A 221 -8.31 -8.49 4.15
N ILE A 222 -7.28 -8.35 4.98
CA ILE A 222 -5.86 -8.48 4.60
C ILE A 222 -5.36 -9.92 4.75
N SER A 223 -6.24 -10.87 5.09
CA SER A 223 -5.92 -12.30 5.13
C SER A 223 -5.14 -12.78 3.90
N VAL A 224 -4.34 -13.83 4.07
CA VAL A 224 -3.51 -14.43 3.01
C VAL A 224 -2.28 -13.58 2.59
N ALA A 225 -2.06 -12.40 3.15
CA ALA A 225 -0.78 -11.70 3.01
C ALA A 225 0.19 -12.11 4.13
N HIS A 226 1.48 -12.24 3.80
CA HIS A 226 2.53 -12.22 4.83
C HIS A 226 2.39 -10.94 5.65
N ASN A 227 2.60 -10.99 6.96
CA ASN A 227 2.65 -9.78 7.78
C ASN A 227 3.72 -8.82 7.25
N PRO A 228 3.49 -7.49 7.28
CA PRO A 228 4.49 -6.52 6.89
C PRO A 228 5.78 -6.71 7.70
N ASP A 229 6.91 -6.66 7.01
CA ASP A 229 8.24 -6.59 7.64
C ASP A 229 8.57 -5.15 8.03
N ILE A 230 8.05 -4.18 7.27
CA ILE A 230 8.21 -2.75 7.51
C ILE A 230 6.86 -2.06 7.32
N LEU A 231 6.48 -1.20 8.27
CA LEU A 231 5.43 -0.20 8.09
C LEU A 231 6.06 1.19 8.02
N ILE A 232 5.87 1.85 6.87
CA ILE A 232 6.36 3.20 6.62
C ILE A 232 5.19 4.18 6.72
N ARG A 233 5.30 5.16 7.61
CA ARG A 233 4.37 6.30 7.67
C ARG A 233 5.10 7.58 7.33
N THR A 234 4.73 8.22 6.23
CA THR A 234 5.30 9.52 5.86
C THR A 234 4.78 10.63 6.78
N SER A 235 5.33 11.83 6.60
CA SER A 235 4.99 13.09 7.28
C SER A 235 5.49 13.25 8.73
N GLY A 236 6.31 12.32 9.23
CA GLY A 236 6.94 12.37 10.56
C GLY A 236 6.01 12.02 11.72
N GLU A 237 4.80 11.52 11.44
CA GLU A 237 3.82 11.16 12.45
C GLU A 237 4.11 9.78 13.03
N THR A 238 3.97 9.62 14.35
CA THR A 238 4.36 8.40 15.10
C THR A 238 3.17 7.56 15.57
N ARG A 239 2.05 7.59 14.85
CA ARG A 239 0.85 6.79 15.15
C ARG A 239 0.49 5.85 13.98
N LEU A 240 -0.33 4.84 14.24
CA LEU A 240 -0.79 3.89 13.20
C LEU A 240 -2.08 4.33 12.48
N SER A 241 -2.86 5.25 13.07
CA SER A 241 -4.11 5.74 12.48
C SER A 241 -5.09 4.62 12.09
N ASN A 242 -5.22 3.60 12.94
CA ASN A 242 -6.15 2.49 12.74
C ASN A 242 -5.89 1.71 11.43
N PHE A 243 -4.61 1.50 11.11
CA PHE A 243 -4.15 0.78 9.92
C PHE A 243 -3.45 -0.53 10.31
N ILE A 244 -3.96 -1.66 9.82
CA ILE A 244 -3.35 -3.00 9.89
C ILE A 244 -2.75 -3.38 11.25
N LEU A 245 -3.46 -3.05 12.33
CA LEU A 245 -2.96 -3.18 13.70
C LEU A 245 -2.58 -4.62 14.05
N TRP A 246 -3.40 -5.58 13.63
CA TRP A 246 -3.15 -7.00 13.87
C TRP A 246 -1.90 -7.49 13.16
N GLN A 247 -1.74 -7.11 11.90
CA GLN A 247 -0.66 -7.61 11.03
C GLN A 247 0.69 -6.94 11.37
N THR A 248 0.71 -5.81 12.08
CA THR A 248 1.93 -5.03 12.35
C THR A 248 2.62 -5.35 13.68
N GLN A 249 2.17 -6.38 14.40
CA GLN A 249 2.68 -6.76 15.73
C GLN A 249 4.21 -6.90 15.81
N SER A 250 4.86 -7.44 14.77
CA SER A 250 6.31 -7.68 14.75
C SER A 250 6.98 -7.11 13.50
N CYS A 251 6.57 -5.90 13.10
CA CYS A 251 7.17 -5.19 11.97
C CYS A 251 8.05 -4.02 12.43
N LEU A 252 9.00 -3.61 11.57
CA LEU A 252 9.75 -2.38 11.77
C LEU A 252 8.85 -1.16 11.48
N LEU A 253 8.69 -0.28 12.46
CA LEU A 253 8.03 1.01 12.27
C LEU A 253 9.05 2.07 11.81
N TYR A 254 8.79 2.70 10.66
CA TYR A 254 9.63 3.79 10.13
C TYR A 254 8.79 5.02 9.80
N SER A 255 9.12 6.16 10.40
CA SER A 255 8.40 7.43 10.18
C SER A 255 9.32 8.54 9.66
N PRO A 256 9.59 8.61 8.35
CA PRO A 256 10.35 9.72 7.77
C PRO A 256 9.55 11.03 7.83
N ALA A 257 10.23 12.14 8.08
CA ALA A 257 9.66 13.48 8.04
C ALA A 257 9.17 13.90 6.64
N ALA A 258 9.64 13.24 5.58
CA ALA A 258 9.22 13.50 4.20
C ALA A 258 7.71 13.33 4.03
N LEU A 259 7.06 14.24 3.32
CA LEU A 259 5.65 14.08 2.94
C LEU A 259 5.52 12.98 1.89
N TRP A 260 4.34 12.35 1.76
CA TRP A 260 4.15 11.24 0.80
C TRP A 260 4.63 11.57 -0.63
N PRO A 261 4.27 12.72 -1.24
CA PRO A 261 4.78 13.09 -2.56
C PRO A 261 6.30 13.31 -2.65
N GLU A 262 7.00 13.43 -1.53
CA GLU A 262 8.46 13.59 -1.45
C GLU A 262 9.18 12.26 -1.15
N LEU A 263 8.44 11.18 -0.87
CA LEU A 263 9.01 9.86 -0.65
C LEU A 263 9.65 9.35 -1.94
N GLY A 264 10.79 8.69 -1.83
CA GLY A 264 11.57 8.28 -2.99
C GLY A 264 12.73 7.35 -2.61
N LEU A 265 13.61 7.08 -3.58
CA LEU A 265 14.67 6.07 -3.50
C LEU A 265 15.45 6.11 -2.19
N ARG A 266 15.97 7.27 -1.78
CA ARG A 266 16.77 7.41 -0.56
C ARG A 266 16.04 6.97 0.71
N HIS A 267 14.74 7.22 0.78
CA HIS A 267 13.93 6.90 1.95
C HIS A 267 13.63 5.39 1.99
N LEU A 268 13.38 4.79 0.82
CA LEU A 268 13.21 3.34 0.70
C LEU A 268 14.52 2.61 1.07
N VAL A 269 15.65 3.06 0.53
CA VAL A 269 16.99 2.51 0.86
C VAL A 269 17.24 2.60 2.37
N TRP A 270 16.95 3.74 2.99
CA TRP A 270 17.10 3.88 4.44
C TRP A 270 16.18 2.94 5.23
N ALA A 271 14.93 2.78 4.80
CA ALA A 271 14.00 1.86 5.44
C ALA A 271 14.52 0.40 5.41
N VAL A 272 15.06 -0.03 4.25
CA VAL A 272 15.62 -1.37 4.07
C VAL A 272 16.89 -1.56 4.90
N LEU A 273 17.80 -0.59 4.92
CA LEU A 273 19.00 -0.63 5.77
C LEU A 273 18.62 -0.72 7.26
N ASN A 274 17.60 0.04 7.68
CA ASN A 274 17.13 0.00 9.05
C ASN A 274 16.48 -1.36 9.40
N PHE A 275 15.77 -1.97 8.45
CA PHE A 275 15.27 -3.35 8.59
C PHE A 275 16.41 -4.36 8.71
N GLN A 276 17.41 -4.29 7.84
CA GLN A 276 18.58 -5.17 7.87
C GLN A 276 19.30 -5.10 9.21
N ARG A 277 19.48 -3.89 9.76
CA ARG A 277 20.07 -3.67 11.08
C ARG A 277 19.30 -4.37 12.21
N HIS A 278 17.97 -4.42 12.13
CA HIS A 278 17.11 -5.00 13.17
C HIS A 278 16.62 -6.42 12.85
N TYR A 279 17.06 -7.01 11.74
CA TYR A 279 16.51 -8.25 11.19
C TYR A 279 16.47 -9.40 12.20
N HIS A 280 17.61 -9.69 12.86
CA HIS A 280 17.69 -10.80 13.82
C HIS A 280 16.78 -10.61 15.04
N TYR A 281 16.56 -9.38 15.48
CA TYR A 281 15.63 -9.07 16.56
C TYR A 281 14.18 -9.32 16.13
N LEU A 282 13.80 -8.84 14.94
CA LEU A 282 12.45 -9.01 14.39
C LEU A 282 12.13 -10.49 14.15
N GLU A 283 13.08 -11.26 13.62
CA GLU A 283 12.91 -12.70 13.41
C GLU A 283 12.74 -13.47 14.73
N LYS A 284 13.41 -13.04 15.81
CA LYS A 284 13.20 -13.61 17.15
C LYS A 284 11.78 -13.32 17.66
N MET A 285 11.29 -12.10 17.48
CA MET A 285 9.92 -11.71 17.88
C MET A 285 8.84 -12.49 17.11
N LYS A 286 9.03 -12.68 15.80
CA LYS A 286 8.11 -13.47 14.97
C LYS A 286 8.01 -14.94 15.41
N LYS A 287 9.10 -15.54 15.90
CA LYS A 287 9.10 -16.94 16.39
C LYS A 287 8.43 -17.10 17.75
N GLN A 288 8.24 -16.01 18.49
CA GLN A 288 7.63 -16.01 19.83
C GLN A 288 6.14 -15.65 19.82
N SER A 289 5.63 -15.15 18.69
CA SER A 289 4.22 -14.80 18.47
C SER A 289 3.48 -15.98 17.82
#